data_AF-A0A354P4H2-F1
#
_entry.id   AF-A0A354P4H2-F1
#
_cell.length_a   1.000
_cell.length_b   1.000
_cell.length_c   1.000
_cell.angle_alpha   90.00
_cell.angle_beta   90.00
_cell.angle_gamma   90.00
#
_symmetry.space_group_name_H-M   'P 1'
#
loop_
_entity.id
_entity.type
_entity.pdbx_description
1 polymer ?
#
loop_
_entity_poly.entity_id
_entity_poly.type
_entity_poly.pdbx_seq_one_letter_code
_entity_poly.pdbx_strand_id
1 'polypeptide(L)'
;MQAAHIGTEHESSSLLLNLPLSRSGRDTLKSQANRRTYVSLWLNRSTKATIHEFFCDHGFRTSVLSTGLHITIYQSDLVLPSVENAFESLEITVDTAETRFMTMTIGGIVKRDHLNPSDHRIGIRLTRRNQAIDAIDRIRRHYVEIERKHFSQDRKPSTLQKSSFGSPVYVPHVTLLKPDNGATADLTTLGTAFRERFAELAFHQLRVQVDR
;
A
#
# COMPACT_ATOMS: atom_id res chain seq x y z
N MET A 1 -17.42 -28.13 28.07
CA MET A 1 -17.11 -26.69 28.07
C MET A 1 -15.59 -26.55 28.12
N GLN A 2 -14.95 -26.40 26.96
CA GLN A 2 -13.49 -26.23 26.86
C GLN A 2 -13.15 -24.74 26.91
N ALA A 3 -12.27 -24.38 27.83
CA ALA A 3 -11.80 -23.02 28.04
C ALA A 3 -10.86 -22.61 26.89
N ALA A 4 -11.11 -21.44 26.31
CA ALA A 4 -10.27 -20.84 25.30
C ALA A 4 -8.95 -20.37 25.93
N HIS A 5 -7.83 -20.86 25.39
CA HIS A 5 -6.49 -20.35 25.66
C HIS A 5 -6.30 -19.03 24.91
N ILE A 6 -6.13 -17.94 25.68
CA ILE A 6 -5.77 -16.63 25.17
C ILE A 6 -4.25 -16.65 24.95
N GLY A 7 -3.84 -16.67 23.69
CA GLY A 7 -2.44 -16.57 23.28
C GLY A 7 -1.87 -15.19 23.60
N THR A 8 -0.70 -15.23 24.24
CA THR A 8 0.12 -14.13 24.73
C THR A 8 0.47 -13.07 23.67
N GLU A 9 0.34 -11.81 24.08
CA GLU A 9 0.79 -10.61 23.35
C GLU A 9 2.31 -10.68 23.11
N HIS A 10 2.71 -10.76 21.85
CA HIS A 10 4.11 -10.61 21.45
C HIS A 10 4.47 -9.11 21.48
N GLU A 11 5.25 -8.70 22.49
CA GLU A 11 5.93 -7.41 22.53
C GLU A 11 6.86 -7.25 21.31
N SER A 12 6.36 -6.67 20.22
CA SER A 12 7.14 -6.30 19.02
C SER A 12 7.06 -4.80 18.73
N SER A 13 6.91 -3.98 19.77
CA SER A 13 6.57 -2.55 19.64
C SER A 13 7.75 -1.57 19.83
N SER A 14 9.01 -2.04 19.75
CA SER A 14 10.20 -1.17 19.98
C SER A 14 11.12 -0.97 18.77
N LEU A 15 10.91 -1.65 17.64
CA LEU A 15 11.83 -1.55 16.49
C LEU A 15 11.47 -0.49 15.44
N LEU A 16 10.21 -0.02 15.39
CA LEU A 16 9.76 0.91 14.33
C LEU A 16 10.24 2.37 14.48
N LEU A 17 11.13 2.71 15.43
CA LEU A 17 11.45 4.11 15.76
C LEU A 17 12.94 4.47 15.85
N ASN A 18 13.87 3.56 15.55
CA ASN A 18 15.31 3.85 15.60
C ASN A 18 15.94 3.97 14.19
N LEU A 19 15.36 4.78 13.31
CA LEU A 19 16.04 5.19 12.09
C LEU A 19 17.07 6.29 12.44
N PRO A 20 18.35 6.16 12.04
CA PRO A 20 19.37 7.15 12.35
C PRO A 20 19.04 8.49 11.66
N LEU A 21 18.78 9.53 12.46
CA LEU A 21 18.62 10.89 11.97
C LEU A 21 19.99 11.46 11.58
N SER A 22 20.26 11.51 10.27
CA SER A 22 21.46 12.16 9.73
C SER A 22 21.37 13.69 9.86
N ARG A 23 22.37 14.31 10.51
CA ARG A 23 22.55 15.76 10.61
C ARG A 23 23.49 16.26 9.51
N SER A 24 22.97 16.53 8.32
CA SER A 24 23.57 17.45 7.33
C SER A 24 22.52 17.71 6.25
N GLY A 25 22.36 18.86 5.59
CA GLY A 25 22.94 20.18 5.63
C GLY A 25 22.04 21.01 4.71
N ARG A 26 21.88 22.31 4.99
CA ARG A 26 21.15 23.22 4.09
C ARG A 26 22.01 23.41 2.84
N ASP A 27 21.66 22.79 1.71
CA ASP A 27 22.05 23.32 0.40
C ASP A 27 21.23 22.74 -0.76
N THR A 28 20.91 23.64 -1.71
CA THR A 28 20.37 23.46 -3.08
C THR A 28 18.86 23.19 -3.28
N LEU A 29 18.11 24.29 -3.44
CA LEU A 29 16.66 24.37 -3.71
C LEU A 29 16.27 24.50 -5.20
N LYS A 30 17.15 24.25 -6.18
CA LYS A 30 16.86 24.56 -7.61
C LYS A 30 16.93 23.42 -8.64
N SER A 31 17.00 22.14 -8.23
CA SER A 31 16.89 20.98 -9.15
C SER A 31 15.75 20.00 -8.79
N GLN A 32 14.74 20.43 -8.03
CA GLN A 32 13.82 19.55 -7.29
C GLN A 32 12.64 18.95 -8.10
N ALA A 33 12.58 19.08 -9.43
CA ALA A 33 11.36 18.80 -10.19
C ALA A 33 10.89 17.32 -10.20
N ASN A 34 11.68 16.35 -9.72
CA ASN A 34 11.30 14.93 -9.65
C ASN A 34 11.65 14.28 -8.30
N ARG A 35 11.77 15.08 -7.24
CA ARG A 35 12.19 14.59 -5.93
C ARG A 35 11.01 14.04 -5.14
N ARG A 36 10.99 12.73 -4.84
CA ARG A 36 9.85 12.09 -4.18
C ARG A 36 10.27 11.12 -3.09
N THR A 37 9.49 11.04 -2.03
CA THR A 37 9.61 10.00 -1.01
C THR A 37 8.44 9.04 -1.13
N TYR A 38 8.72 7.75 -1.23
CA TYR A 38 7.73 6.66 -1.26
C TYR A 38 7.98 5.70 -0.10
N VAL A 39 6.91 5.29 0.56
CA VAL A 39 6.94 4.27 1.62
C VAL A 39 5.92 3.20 1.27
N SER A 40 6.36 1.96 1.22
CA SER A 40 5.55 0.84 0.71
C SER A 40 5.79 -0.46 1.47
N LEU A 41 4.72 -1.23 1.69
CA LEU A 41 4.79 -2.61 2.20
C LEU A 41 4.76 -3.57 1.02
N TRP A 42 5.76 -4.43 0.90
CA TRP A 42 5.89 -5.39 -0.20
C TRP A 42 5.49 -6.79 0.24
N LEU A 43 4.70 -7.45 -0.62
CA LEU A 43 4.42 -8.87 -0.49
C LEU A 43 5.71 -9.68 -0.61
N ASN A 44 5.79 -10.77 0.14
CA ASN A 44 6.89 -11.72 -0.09
C ASN A 44 6.81 -12.33 -1.50
N ARG A 45 7.92 -12.94 -1.93
CA ARG A 45 8.02 -13.51 -3.27
C ARG A 45 7.13 -14.74 -3.47
N SER A 46 6.96 -15.57 -2.43
CA SER A 46 6.17 -16.81 -2.51
C SER A 46 4.68 -16.53 -2.66
N THR A 47 4.10 -15.65 -1.85
CA THR A 47 2.70 -15.19 -1.95
C THR A 47 2.46 -14.47 -3.28
N LYS A 48 3.43 -13.67 -3.76
CA LYS A 48 3.32 -13.08 -5.10
C LYS A 48 3.21 -14.14 -6.19
N ALA A 49 4.04 -15.18 -6.14
CA ALA A 49 4.01 -16.26 -7.14
C ALA A 49 2.67 -17.00 -7.14
N THR A 50 2.13 -17.31 -5.96
CA THR A 50 0.81 -17.97 -5.82
C THR A 50 -0.35 -17.07 -6.26
N ILE A 51 -0.28 -15.76 -6.01
CA ILE A 51 -1.25 -14.80 -6.57
C ILE A 51 -1.20 -14.81 -8.10
N HIS A 52 0.01 -14.82 -8.68
CA HIS A 52 0.16 -14.85 -10.14
C HIS A 52 -0.40 -16.14 -10.74
N GLU A 53 -0.12 -17.28 -10.12
CA GLU A 53 -0.67 -18.59 -10.47
C GLU A 53 -2.21 -18.55 -10.43
N PHE A 54 -2.81 -18.09 -9.32
CA PHE A 54 -4.26 -17.94 -9.21
C PHE A 54 -4.86 -17.17 -10.38
N PHE A 55 -4.28 -16.03 -10.77
CA PHE A 55 -4.81 -15.26 -11.90
C PHE A 55 -4.61 -15.98 -13.24
N CYS A 56 -3.51 -16.71 -13.43
CA CYS A 56 -3.33 -17.52 -14.65
C CYS A 56 -4.39 -18.63 -14.74
N ASP A 57 -4.71 -19.30 -13.63
CA ASP A 57 -5.76 -20.32 -13.56
C ASP A 57 -7.15 -19.76 -13.90
N HIS A 58 -7.36 -18.46 -13.69
CA HIS A 58 -8.58 -17.74 -14.06
C HIS A 58 -8.52 -17.12 -15.46
N GLY A 59 -7.55 -17.52 -16.30
CA GLY A 59 -7.44 -17.12 -17.70
C GLY A 59 -6.76 -15.78 -17.95
N PHE A 60 -6.17 -15.14 -16.94
CA PHE A 60 -5.43 -13.90 -17.13
C PHE A 60 -4.03 -14.14 -17.69
N ARG A 61 -3.60 -13.29 -18.63
CA ARG A 61 -2.25 -13.35 -19.21
C ARG A 61 -1.21 -12.84 -18.22
N THR A 62 -0.03 -13.47 -18.18
CA THR A 62 1.09 -13.02 -17.32
C THR A 62 1.50 -11.57 -17.55
N SER A 63 1.39 -11.07 -18.79
CA SER A 63 1.73 -9.69 -19.16
C SER A 63 0.88 -8.64 -18.44
N VAL A 64 -0.38 -8.97 -18.13
CA VAL A 64 -1.32 -8.08 -17.45
C VAL A 64 -1.21 -8.15 -15.93
N LEU A 65 -0.42 -9.09 -15.38
CA LEU A 65 -0.21 -9.18 -13.94
C LEU A 65 0.73 -8.07 -13.45
N SER A 66 0.39 -7.48 -12.31
CA SER A 66 1.25 -6.49 -11.64
C SER A 66 2.51 -7.15 -11.11
N THR A 67 3.67 -6.58 -11.44
CA THR A 67 4.97 -7.06 -10.97
C THR A 67 5.33 -6.52 -9.58
N GLY A 68 4.77 -5.37 -9.21
CA GLY A 68 5.00 -4.71 -7.93
C GLY A 68 3.81 -4.84 -7.01
N LEU A 69 3.67 -5.99 -6.35
CA LEU A 69 2.59 -6.22 -5.37
C LEU A 69 2.99 -5.59 -4.03
N HIS A 70 2.50 -4.37 -3.79
CA HIS A 70 2.78 -3.62 -2.58
C HIS A 70 1.58 -2.75 -2.18
N ILE A 71 1.51 -2.37 -0.91
CA ILE A 71 0.65 -1.31 -0.41
C ILE A 71 1.48 -0.05 -0.31
N THR A 72 1.11 1.01 -1.02
CA THR A 72 1.72 2.33 -0.78
C THR A 72 1.16 2.91 0.51
N ILE A 73 2.00 3.09 1.52
CA ILE A 73 1.62 3.67 2.83
C ILE A 73 1.65 5.19 2.77
N TYR A 74 2.71 5.75 2.18
CA TYR A 74 2.97 7.17 2.15
C TYR A 74 3.70 7.53 0.85
N GLN A 75 3.37 8.71 0.33
CA GLN A 75 4.12 9.37 -0.73
C GLN A 75 4.20 10.85 -0.39
N SER A 76 5.32 11.49 -0.72
CA SER A 76 5.41 12.94 -0.85
C SER A 76 6.04 13.29 -2.20
N ASP A 77 5.61 14.42 -2.78
CA ASP A 77 6.25 14.99 -3.97
C ASP A 77 7.52 15.80 -3.61
N LEU A 78 8.04 15.59 -2.40
CA LEU A 78 9.33 16.10 -1.96
C LEU A 78 10.15 14.96 -1.35
N VAL A 79 11.46 15.16 -1.32
CA VAL A 79 12.34 14.41 -0.43
C VAL A 79 12.15 14.93 0.99
N LEU A 80 11.69 14.06 1.89
CA LEU A 80 11.61 14.39 3.30
C LEU A 80 13.02 14.52 3.90
N PRO A 81 13.33 15.61 4.63
CA PRO A 81 14.62 15.75 5.29
C PRO A 81 14.87 14.59 6.26
N SER A 82 16.10 14.10 6.31
CA SER A 82 16.52 12.95 7.14
C SER A 82 15.89 11.60 6.76
N VAL A 83 15.08 11.53 5.70
CA VAL A 83 14.59 10.27 5.15
C VAL A 83 15.52 9.83 4.03
N GLU A 84 16.01 8.60 4.13
CA GLU A 84 16.91 7.99 3.16
C GLU A 84 16.29 6.72 2.57
N ASN A 85 16.89 6.21 1.49
CA ASN A 85 16.52 4.91 0.96
C ASN A 85 16.77 3.85 2.04
N ALA A 86 15.74 3.08 2.39
CA ALA A 86 15.83 2.08 3.43
C ALA A 86 14.97 0.87 3.11
N PHE A 87 15.36 -0.26 3.69
CA PHE A 87 14.62 -1.52 3.65
C PHE A 87 14.59 -2.08 5.06
N GLU A 88 13.40 -2.42 5.53
CA GLU A 88 13.18 -2.98 6.85
C GLU A 88 12.37 -4.25 6.73
N SER A 89 12.79 -5.30 7.45
CA SER A 89 12.01 -6.53 7.57
C SER A 89 10.89 -6.28 8.57
N LEU A 90 9.65 -6.34 8.12
CA LEU A 90 8.46 -6.09 8.92
C LEU A 90 7.35 -6.99 8.41
N GLU A 91 6.74 -7.75 9.30
CA GLU A 91 5.60 -8.61 8.95
C GLU A 91 4.27 -7.93 9.28
N ILE A 92 3.46 -7.70 8.25
CA ILE A 92 2.07 -7.27 8.35
C ILE A 92 1.21 -8.24 7.56
N THR A 93 0.26 -8.86 8.25
CA THR A 93 -0.68 -9.82 7.66
C THR A 93 -2.03 -9.15 7.42
N VAL A 94 -2.54 -9.31 6.20
CA VAL A 94 -3.82 -8.76 5.76
C VAL A 94 -4.82 -9.91 5.62
N ASP A 95 -5.89 -9.88 6.41
CA ASP A 95 -7.03 -10.78 6.26
C ASP A 95 -7.77 -10.47 4.95
N THR A 96 -7.84 -11.43 4.03
CA THR A 96 -8.49 -11.21 2.73
C THR A 96 -10.00 -11.11 2.84
N ALA A 97 -10.62 -11.68 3.87
CA ALA A 97 -12.06 -11.55 4.13
C ALA A 97 -12.45 -10.08 4.28
N GLU A 98 -11.54 -9.27 4.82
CA GLU A 98 -11.66 -7.83 4.97
C GLU A 98 -10.99 -7.05 3.83
N THR A 99 -11.04 -7.59 2.60
CA THR A 99 -10.65 -6.88 1.37
C THR A 99 -11.78 -6.81 0.36
N ARG A 100 -11.71 -5.82 -0.54
CA ARG A 100 -12.64 -5.68 -1.66
C ARG A 100 -11.88 -5.46 -2.95
N PHE A 101 -12.26 -6.19 -3.99
CA PHE A 101 -11.80 -5.91 -5.36
C PHE A 101 -12.33 -4.55 -5.81
N MET A 102 -11.52 -3.85 -6.58
CA MET A 102 -11.89 -2.55 -7.14
C MET A 102 -11.19 -2.29 -8.46
N THR A 103 -11.89 -1.57 -9.32
CA THR A 103 -11.32 -0.87 -10.46
C THR A 103 -10.65 0.41 -9.97
N MET A 104 -9.40 0.62 -10.35
CA MET A 104 -8.63 1.81 -9.96
C MET A 104 -8.74 2.88 -11.05
N THR A 105 -9.15 4.09 -10.65
CA THR A 105 -9.22 5.25 -11.55
C THR A 105 -8.30 6.37 -11.10
N ILE A 106 -7.96 7.25 -12.04
CA ILE A 106 -7.28 8.51 -11.74
C ILE A 106 -8.22 9.33 -10.84
N GLY A 107 -7.78 9.65 -9.62
CA GLY A 107 -8.59 10.31 -8.58
C GLY A 107 -9.13 9.38 -7.49
N GLY A 108 -8.82 8.08 -7.55
CA GLY A 108 -9.11 7.13 -6.47
C GLY A 108 -10.32 6.23 -6.75
N ILE A 109 -11.14 6.02 -5.71
CA ILE A 109 -12.21 5.03 -5.68
C ILE A 109 -13.55 5.72 -5.85
N VAL A 110 -13.97 5.93 -7.09
CA VAL A 110 -15.35 6.32 -7.39
C VAL A 110 -15.98 5.17 -8.16
N LYS A 111 -17.03 4.58 -7.59
CA LYS A 111 -17.88 3.65 -8.34
C LYS A 111 -18.50 4.45 -9.49
N ARG A 112 -18.15 4.10 -10.72
CA ARG A 112 -18.80 4.67 -11.91
C ARG A 112 -19.40 3.51 -12.66
N ASP A 113 -20.70 3.56 -12.86
CA ASP A 113 -21.49 2.44 -13.39
C ASP A 113 -21.19 2.14 -14.88
N HIS A 114 -20.35 2.96 -15.52
CA HIS A 114 -19.94 2.82 -16.92
C HIS A 114 -18.45 2.45 -17.09
N LEU A 115 -17.72 2.21 -16.01
CA LEU A 115 -16.32 1.80 -16.13
C LEU A 115 -16.23 0.32 -16.48
N ASN A 116 -15.61 0.05 -17.62
CA ASN A 116 -15.19 -1.29 -17.99
C ASN A 116 -13.90 -1.66 -17.22
N PRO A 117 -13.91 -2.68 -16.33
CA PRO A 117 -12.74 -3.07 -15.56
C PRO A 117 -11.57 -3.58 -16.41
N SER A 118 -11.83 -4.10 -17.62
CA SER A 118 -10.77 -4.57 -18.52
C SER A 118 -9.79 -3.46 -18.89
N ASP A 119 -10.27 -2.22 -18.97
CA ASP A 119 -9.51 -1.08 -19.51
C ASP A 119 -8.74 -0.34 -18.39
N HIS A 120 -8.79 -0.87 -17.17
CA HIS A 120 -8.30 -0.20 -15.97
C HIS A 120 -7.43 -1.15 -15.15
N ARG A 121 -6.68 -0.57 -14.20
CA ARG A 121 -6.01 -1.39 -13.19
C ARG A 121 -7.06 -1.99 -12.25
N ILE A 122 -6.87 -3.24 -11.87
CA ILE A 122 -7.68 -3.91 -10.84
C ILE A 122 -6.80 -4.15 -9.63
N GLY A 123 -7.34 -3.85 -8.46
CA GLY A 123 -6.66 -4.08 -7.21
C GLY A 123 -7.59 -4.57 -6.11
N ILE A 124 -7.01 -4.86 -4.96
CA ILE A 124 -7.72 -5.11 -3.72
C ILE A 124 -7.47 -3.97 -2.76
N ARG A 125 -8.54 -3.40 -2.19
CA ARG A 125 -8.44 -2.46 -1.07
C ARG A 125 -8.72 -3.17 0.23
N LEU A 126 -8.05 -2.73 1.28
CA LEU A 126 -8.36 -3.16 2.64
C LEU A 126 -9.59 -2.37 3.13
N THR A 127 -10.51 -3.05 3.81
CA THR A 127 -11.59 -2.37 4.53
C THR A 127 -11.07 -1.78 5.84
N ARG A 128 -11.82 -0.87 6.46
CA ARG A 128 -11.48 -0.32 7.78
C ARG A 128 -11.54 -1.34 8.92
N ARG A 129 -12.16 -2.51 8.70
CA ARG A 129 -12.23 -3.60 9.68
C ARG A 129 -11.00 -4.51 9.63
N ASN A 130 -10.16 -4.38 8.62
CA ASN A 130 -8.97 -5.19 8.48
C ASN A 130 -7.96 -4.84 9.58
N GLN A 131 -7.50 -5.83 10.34
CA GLN A 131 -6.55 -5.63 11.46
C GLN A 131 -5.23 -4.97 11.04
N ALA A 132 -4.81 -5.12 9.78
CA ALA A 132 -3.60 -4.49 9.27
C ALA A 132 -3.67 -2.96 9.20
N ILE A 133 -4.88 -2.37 9.21
CA ILE A 133 -5.08 -0.93 9.08
C ILE A 133 -4.37 -0.16 10.19
N ASP A 134 -4.40 -0.63 11.43
CA ASP A 134 -3.80 0.09 12.55
C ASP A 134 -2.28 0.17 12.44
N ALA A 135 -1.64 -0.90 11.97
CA ALA A 135 -0.21 -0.92 11.70
C ALA A 135 0.16 0.01 10.54
N ILE A 136 -0.61 -0.06 9.44
CA ILE A 136 -0.42 0.82 8.27
C ILE A 136 -0.59 2.30 8.65
N ASP A 137 -1.62 2.63 9.42
CA ASP A 137 -1.91 4.00 9.85
C ASP A 137 -0.87 4.51 10.87
N ARG A 138 -0.26 3.62 11.68
CA ARG A 138 0.88 3.97 12.55
C ARG A 138 2.10 4.37 11.73
N ILE A 139 2.47 3.57 10.72
CA ILE A 139 3.60 3.89 9.84
C ILE A 139 3.31 5.18 9.07
N ARG A 140 2.10 5.32 8.52
CA ARG A 140 1.69 6.53 7.81
C ARG A 140 1.79 7.79 8.68
N ARG A 141 1.34 7.73 9.94
CA ARG A 141 1.44 8.83 10.91
C ARG A 141 2.87 9.32 11.08
N HIS A 142 3.81 8.39 11.24
CA HIS A 142 5.22 8.72 11.41
C HIS A 142 5.75 9.61 10.27
N TYR A 143 5.52 9.23 9.02
CA TYR A 143 5.98 10.03 7.86
C TYR A 143 5.22 11.35 7.69
N VAL A 144 3.92 11.37 8.01
CA VAL A 144 3.12 12.61 8.03
C VAL A 144 3.65 13.61 9.07
N GLU A 145 4.12 13.13 10.23
CA GLU A 145 4.72 13.98 11.26
C GLU A 145 6.08 14.54 10.85
N ILE A 146 6.92 13.74 10.19
CA ILE A 146 8.18 14.20 9.59
C ILE A 146 7.89 15.30 8.58
N GLU A 147 6.93 15.07 7.66
CA GLU A 147 6.51 16.08 6.68
C GLU A 147 6.08 17.38 7.37
N ARG A 148 5.18 17.29 8.36
CA ARG A 148 4.66 18.47 9.07
C ARG A 148 5.76 19.29 9.74
N LYS A 149 6.81 18.67 10.28
CA LYS A 149 7.94 19.38 10.92
C LYS A 149 8.77 20.19 9.94
N HIS A 150 8.72 19.87 8.65
CA HIS A 150 9.63 20.42 7.63
C HIS A 150 8.94 21.33 6.59
N PHE A 151 7.62 21.44 6.61
CA PHE A 151 6.88 22.28 5.67
C PHE A 151 6.52 23.66 6.26
N SER A 152 6.84 24.72 5.52
CA SER A 152 6.33 26.08 5.74
C SER A 152 4.87 26.19 5.26
N GLN A 153 4.15 27.18 5.76
CA GLN A 153 2.67 27.31 5.75
C GLN A 153 2.00 27.35 4.36
N ASP A 154 2.75 27.33 3.25
CA ASP A 154 2.25 27.62 1.90
C ASP A 154 1.66 26.40 1.15
N ARG A 155 1.91 25.16 1.59
CA ARG A 155 1.29 23.94 1.03
C ARG A 155 0.56 23.16 2.10
N LYS A 156 -0.62 22.61 1.76
CA LYS A 156 -1.36 21.70 2.66
C LYS A 156 -0.58 20.38 2.78
N PRO A 157 -0.11 19.98 3.97
CA PRO A 157 0.61 18.73 4.16
C PRO A 157 -0.32 17.53 3.90
N SER A 158 0.27 16.35 3.67
CA SER A 158 -0.51 15.12 3.68
C SER A 158 -1.19 14.96 5.05
N THR A 159 -2.42 14.46 5.06
CA THR A 159 -3.10 14.09 6.30
C THR A 159 -3.28 12.58 6.36
N LEU A 160 -3.68 12.07 7.52
CA LEU A 160 -4.05 10.65 7.63
C LEU A 160 -5.17 10.27 6.67
N GLN A 161 -6.04 11.23 6.38
CA GLN A 161 -7.19 11.05 5.52
C GLN A 161 -6.89 11.39 4.06
N LYS A 162 -6.02 12.37 3.75
CA LYS A 162 -5.77 12.82 2.37
C LYS A 162 -4.50 12.22 1.80
N SER A 163 -4.62 11.68 0.60
CA SER A 163 -3.49 11.16 -0.15
C SER A 163 -2.75 12.26 -0.90
N SER A 164 -1.44 12.14 -1.05
CA SER A 164 -0.64 12.94 -1.99
C SER A 164 -0.90 12.59 -3.46
N PHE A 165 -1.57 11.47 -3.76
CA PHE A 165 -2.00 11.09 -5.11
C PHE A 165 -3.20 11.89 -5.66
N GLY A 166 -3.59 12.99 -5.01
CA GLY A 166 -4.79 13.77 -5.38
C GLY A 166 -6.12 13.10 -5.04
N SER A 167 -6.11 11.88 -4.47
CA SER A 167 -7.32 11.24 -3.94
C SER A 167 -7.75 11.95 -2.64
N PRO A 168 -9.04 12.29 -2.48
CA PRO A 168 -9.54 12.92 -1.26
C PRO A 168 -9.40 12.03 -0.03
N VAL A 169 -9.32 10.70 -0.24
CA VAL A 169 -9.23 9.70 0.82
C VAL A 169 -8.06 8.75 0.55
N TYR A 170 -7.21 8.54 1.56
CA TYR A 170 -6.23 7.47 1.57
C TYR A 170 -6.93 6.13 1.77
N VAL A 171 -6.70 5.22 0.82
CA VAL A 171 -7.21 3.86 0.89
C VAL A 171 -6.08 2.88 0.59
N PRO A 172 -5.62 2.11 1.60
CA PRO A 172 -4.57 1.12 1.39
C PRO A 172 -5.07 0.03 0.44
N HIS A 173 -4.28 -0.24 -0.59
CA HIS A 173 -4.61 -1.19 -1.63
C HIS A 173 -3.37 -1.78 -2.29
N VAL A 174 -3.57 -2.91 -2.97
CA VAL A 174 -2.58 -3.55 -3.85
C VAL A 174 -3.13 -3.57 -5.27
N THR A 175 -2.33 -3.13 -6.24
CA THR A 175 -2.65 -3.33 -7.67
C THR A 175 -2.30 -4.77 -8.06
N LEU A 176 -3.27 -5.52 -8.58
CA LEU A 176 -3.12 -6.92 -8.98
C LEU A 176 -3.01 -7.06 -10.51
N LEU A 177 -3.86 -6.37 -11.26
CA LEU A 177 -3.90 -6.41 -12.72
C LEU A 177 -3.68 -5.02 -13.33
N LYS A 178 -2.96 -4.97 -14.44
CA LYS A 178 -2.76 -3.80 -15.30
C LYS A 178 -4.00 -3.59 -16.20
N PRO A 179 -4.10 -2.47 -16.92
CA PRO A 179 -5.08 -2.32 -18.00
C PRO A 179 -4.95 -3.43 -19.06
N ASP A 180 -5.97 -3.55 -19.90
CA ASP A 180 -6.13 -4.58 -20.94
C ASP A 180 -6.12 -6.01 -20.39
N ASN A 181 -6.65 -6.16 -19.18
CA ASN A 181 -6.63 -7.43 -18.43
C ASN A 181 -7.75 -8.39 -18.83
N GLY A 182 -8.81 -7.92 -19.50
CA GLY A 182 -9.92 -8.75 -19.93
C GLY A 182 -10.89 -9.18 -18.82
N ALA A 183 -10.82 -8.59 -17.62
CA ALA A 183 -11.79 -8.84 -16.57
C ALA A 183 -13.19 -8.38 -16.98
N THR A 184 -14.18 -9.11 -16.47
CA THR A 184 -15.60 -8.79 -16.66
C THR A 184 -16.00 -7.54 -15.87
N ALA A 185 -17.18 -6.99 -16.19
CA ALA A 185 -17.76 -5.84 -15.49
C ALA A 185 -17.99 -6.12 -13.98
N ASP A 186 -18.34 -7.36 -13.63
CA ASP A 186 -18.57 -7.78 -12.25
C ASP A 186 -17.35 -8.52 -11.68
N LEU A 187 -16.64 -7.84 -10.78
CA LEU A 187 -15.47 -8.39 -10.07
C LEU A 187 -15.85 -9.26 -8.85
N THR A 188 -17.14 -9.45 -8.56
CA THR A 188 -17.61 -10.18 -7.37
C THR A 188 -17.15 -11.63 -7.40
N THR A 189 -17.37 -12.34 -8.51
CA THR A 189 -16.98 -13.75 -8.67
C THR A 189 -15.47 -13.92 -8.49
N LEU A 190 -14.67 -13.11 -9.19
CA LEU A 190 -13.21 -13.13 -9.07
C LEU A 190 -12.74 -12.84 -7.64
N GLY A 191 -13.37 -11.86 -6.99
CA GLY A 191 -13.05 -11.50 -5.61
C GLY A 191 -13.43 -12.57 -4.60
N THR A 192 -14.54 -13.28 -4.80
CA THR A 192 -14.95 -14.41 -3.96
C THR A 192 -13.96 -15.56 -4.09
N ALA A 193 -13.64 -15.98 -5.33
CA ALA A 193 -12.65 -17.02 -5.58
C ALA A 193 -11.27 -16.67 -4.99
N PHE A 194 -10.86 -15.40 -5.06
CA PHE A 194 -9.61 -14.94 -4.45
C PHE A 194 -9.62 -15.10 -2.92
N ARG A 195 -10.70 -14.69 -2.24
CA ARG A 195 -10.81 -14.81 -0.77
C ARG A 195 -10.94 -16.26 -0.30
N GLU A 196 -11.50 -17.14 -1.11
CA GLU A 196 -11.53 -18.58 -0.82
C GLU A 196 -10.14 -19.20 -0.95
N ARG A 197 -9.34 -18.75 -1.93
CA ARG A 197 -7.98 -19.27 -2.16
C ARG A 197 -6.97 -18.77 -1.14
N PHE A 198 -7.07 -17.50 -0.76
CA PHE A 198 -6.11 -16.84 0.13
C PHE A 198 -6.85 -16.41 1.39
N ALA A 199 -6.58 -17.02 2.54
CA ALA A 199 -7.11 -16.52 3.81
C ALA A 199 -6.42 -15.21 4.20
N GLU A 200 -5.11 -15.13 3.97
CA GLU A 200 -4.27 -14.00 4.38
C GLU A 200 -3.22 -13.66 3.32
N LEU A 201 -2.78 -12.40 3.34
CA LEU A 201 -1.65 -11.90 2.54
C LEU A 201 -0.58 -11.35 3.47
N ALA A 202 0.63 -11.92 3.40
CA ALA A 202 1.74 -11.52 4.25
C ALA A 202 2.71 -10.57 3.52
N PHE A 203 2.88 -9.38 4.09
CA PHE A 203 3.84 -8.36 3.66
C PHE A 203 5.03 -8.40 4.62
N HIS A 204 6.24 -8.63 4.10
CA HIS A 204 7.43 -8.85 4.95
C HIS A 204 8.48 -7.76 4.84
N GLN A 205 8.25 -6.77 3.99
CA GLN A 205 9.24 -5.74 3.71
C GLN A 205 8.61 -4.36 3.64
N LEU A 206 9.06 -3.46 4.52
CA LEU A 206 8.85 -2.03 4.40
C LEU A 206 10.00 -1.45 3.56
N ARG A 207 9.65 -0.69 2.52
CA ARG A 207 10.61 -0.04 1.64
C ARG A 207 10.38 1.46 1.63
N VAL A 208 11.45 2.20 1.90
CA VAL A 208 11.52 3.66 1.74
C VAL A 208 12.36 3.96 0.51
N GLN A 209 11.78 4.69 -0.44
CA GLN A 209 12.46 5.14 -1.64
C GLN A 209 12.48 6.65 -1.70
N VAL A 210 13.63 7.21 -1.99
CA VAL A 210 13.89 8.65 -2.07
C VAL A 210 14.51 8.90 -3.45
N ASP A 211 13.69 9.40 -4.37
CA ASP A 211 14.13 9.82 -5.70
C ASP A 211 14.79 11.19 -5.55
N ARG A 212 16.09 11.30 -5.82
CA ARG A 212 16.91 12.50 -5.61
C ARG A 212 17.22 13.25 -6.90
#